data_AF-A0A559J9Q0-F1
#
_entry.id   AF-A0A559J9Q0-F1
#
_cell.length_a   1.000
_cell.length_b   1.000
_cell.length_c   1.000
_cell.angle_alpha   90.00
_cell.angle_beta   90.00
_cell.angle_gamma   90.00
#
_symmetry.space_group_name_H-M   'P 1'
#
loop_
_entity.id
_entity.type
_entity.pdbx_description
1 polymer ?
#
loop_
_entity_poly.entity_id
_entity_poly.type
_entity_poly.pdbx_seq_one_letter_code
_entity_poly.pdbx_strand_id
1 'polypeptide(L)'
;MNERSMDWESRVKQGLFTEEVFSDEMKRSVLEAVDRQPGYFSWQWKRLAGAVVLSIISVILIANWPYANVDKAASGLSDEMKMPVIFKPLDARNWTFGQVISQADPDILPGLSNKYNPLKNKTITQIPFSDIQLIDEKQIDGFGTILHYTLKPDSVTPHEVKGNPDYFGFAVNGSSRPKTLYHYGTGHMYDQQFSMTRLFGQEVLKIEQPVCRIDGETCVWYFNRDADGQVYSYMDLDAASYERDLDGDGKEEVVVVTHKQNQIYIFKEQDGQLLWASIRDILKVNQDDTIQYDDASGTFTVHSTLTGGEDAVSVYLYKEGSDSLVRIDSNGNIMQATDKPSS
;
A
#
# COMPACT_ATOMS: atom_id res chain seq x y z
N MET A 1 -35.22 -2.24 -23.29
CA MET A 1 -35.99 -2.02 -22.04
C MET A 1 -35.22 -0.96 -21.26
N ASN A 2 -35.84 0.16 -20.90
CA ASN A 2 -35.19 1.19 -20.10
C ASN A 2 -35.03 0.67 -18.67
N GLU A 3 -33.82 0.28 -18.31
CA GLU A 3 -33.47 -0.02 -16.92
C GLU A 3 -33.49 1.29 -16.13
N ARG A 4 -34.55 1.49 -15.35
CA ARG A 4 -34.55 2.50 -14.29
C ARG A 4 -33.55 2.02 -13.24
N SER A 5 -32.38 2.67 -13.19
CA SER A 5 -31.48 2.57 -12.02
C SER A 5 -32.32 2.85 -10.77
N MET A 6 -32.30 1.91 -9.82
CA MET A 6 -33.10 2.05 -8.60
C MET A 6 -32.48 3.14 -7.73
N ASP A 7 -33.31 3.97 -7.11
CA ASP A 7 -32.90 5.15 -6.32
C ASP A 7 -31.81 4.83 -5.28
N TRP A 8 -31.87 3.63 -4.68
CA TRP A 8 -30.91 3.17 -3.69
C TRP A 8 -29.48 2.99 -4.24
N GLU A 9 -29.31 2.61 -5.51
CA GLU A 9 -28.00 2.43 -6.13
C GLU A 9 -27.24 3.76 -6.24
N SER A 10 -27.98 4.86 -6.47
CA SER A 10 -27.41 6.21 -6.47
C SER A 10 -26.99 6.65 -5.05
N ARG A 11 -27.75 6.28 -4.03
CA ARG A 11 -27.46 6.59 -2.62
C ARG A 11 -26.24 5.81 -2.11
N VAL A 12 -26.05 4.56 -2.55
CA VAL A 12 -24.82 3.78 -2.27
C VAL A 12 -23.60 4.47 -2.86
N LYS A 13 -23.69 4.92 -4.12
CA LYS A 13 -22.58 5.63 -4.80
C LYS A 13 -22.23 6.98 -4.16
N GLN A 14 -23.13 7.55 -3.37
CA GLN A 14 -22.92 8.80 -2.63
C GLN A 14 -22.36 8.58 -1.21
N GLY A 15 -22.11 7.34 -0.78
CA GLY A 15 -21.48 7.04 0.51
C GLY A 15 -22.37 7.25 1.75
N LEU A 16 -23.69 7.36 1.57
CA LEU A 16 -24.64 7.72 2.64
C LEU A 16 -25.07 6.54 3.55
N PHE A 17 -24.26 5.48 3.68
CA PHE A 17 -24.67 4.21 4.31
C PHE A 17 -24.29 4.03 5.78
N THR A 18 -23.81 5.05 6.48
CA THR A 18 -23.33 4.86 7.86
C THR A 18 -24.41 4.45 8.85
N GLU A 19 -25.71 4.60 8.55
CA GLU A 19 -26.80 4.30 9.51
C GLU A 19 -27.99 3.48 8.96
N GLU A 20 -28.07 3.14 7.67
CA GLU A 20 -29.22 2.39 7.13
C GLU A 20 -29.00 0.86 7.14
N VAL A 21 -29.90 0.15 7.81
CA VAL A 21 -29.97 -1.32 7.79
C VAL A 21 -30.52 -1.77 6.43
N PHE A 22 -29.80 -2.67 5.75
CA PHE A 22 -30.25 -3.26 4.48
C PHE A 22 -31.67 -3.84 4.60
N SER A 23 -32.61 -3.23 3.90
CA SER A 23 -33.97 -3.76 3.81
C SER A 23 -33.98 -5.11 3.07
N ASP A 24 -34.97 -5.96 3.36
CA ASP A 24 -35.08 -7.26 2.69
C ASP A 24 -35.33 -7.13 1.19
N GLU A 25 -35.90 -6.02 0.73
CA GLU A 25 -36.10 -5.72 -0.68
C GLU A 25 -34.77 -5.41 -1.39
N MET A 26 -33.87 -4.67 -0.74
CA MET A 26 -32.51 -4.41 -1.25
C MET A 26 -31.69 -5.70 -1.31
N LYS A 27 -31.75 -6.54 -0.27
CA LYS A 27 -31.09 -7.86 -0.28
C LYS A 27 -31.59 -8.72 -1.44
N ARG A 28 -32.91 -8.76 -1.65
CA ARG A 28 -33.54 -9.53 -2.73
C ARG A 28 -33.11 -9.03 -4.11
N SER A 29 -33.05 -7.72 -4.32
CA SER A 29 -32.60 -7.12 -5.58
C SER A 29 -31.12 -7.42 -5.87
N VAL A 30 -30.25 -7.43 -4.85
CA VAL A 30 -28.83 -7.79 -5.01
C VAL A 30 -28.70 -9.27 -5.39
N LEU A 31 -29.42 -10.16 -4.71
CA LEU A 31 -29.41 -11.59 -5.02
C LEU A 31 -29.94 -11.87 -6.44
N GLU A 32 -30.99 -11.18 -6.86
CA GLU A 32 -31.55 -11.33 -8.21
C GLU A 32 -30.58 -10.82 -9.30
N ALA A 33 -29.77 -9.81 -9.01
CA ALA A 33 -28.72 -9.34 -9.92
C ALA A 33 -27.55 -10.32 -10.02
N VAL A 34 -27.16 -10.97 -8.92
CA VAL A 34 -26.13 -12.03 -8.89
C VAL A 34 -26.59 -13.26 -9.69
N ASP A 35 -27.85 -13.67 -9.51
CA ASP A 35 -28.41 -14.83 -10.23
C ASP A 35 -28.60 -14.59 -11.74
N ARG A 36 -28.68 -13.32 -12.18
CA ARG A 36 -28.79 -12.96 -13.60
C ARG A 36 -27.44 -12.94 -14.34
N GLN A 37 -26.31 -13.23 -13.69
CA GLN A 37 -25.05 -13.33 -14.42
C GLN A 37 -25.09 -14.53 -15.40
N PRO A 38 -24.97 -14.29 -16.72
CA PRO A 38 -25.04 -15.36 -17.71
C PRO A 38 -23.91 -16.38 -17.49
N GLY A 39 -24.31 -17.66 -17.48
CA GLY A 39 -23.54 -18.79 -16.96
C GLY A 39 -22.08 -18.87 -17.41
N TYR A 40 -21.18 -18.76 -16.42
CA TYR A 40 -19.75 -19.03 -16.47
C TYR A 40 -19.39 -20.53 -16.65
N PHE A 41 -20.35 -21.37 -17.06
CA PHE A 41 -20.20 -22.84 -17.06
C PHE A 41 -19.42 -23.37 -18.29
N SER A 42 -19.35 -22.63 -19.39
CA SER A 42 -18.65 -23.07 -20.61
C SER A 42 -17.13 -22.81 -20.60
N TRP A 43 -16.63 -21.99 -19.66
CA TRP A 43 -15.21 -21.62 -19.60
C TRP A 43 -14.36 -22.60 -18.77
N GLN A 44 -14.97 -23.32 -17.81
CA GLN A 44 -14.24 -24.28 -16.97
C GLN A 44 -13.85 -25.58 -17.69
N TRP A 45 -14.62 -26.03 -18.69
CA TRP A 45 -14.29 -27.26 -19.44
C TRP A 45 -13.00 -27.14 -20.26
N LYS A 46 -12.64 -25.94 -20.73
CA LYS A 46 -11.38 -25.71 -21.46
C LYS A 46 -10.14 -25.76 -20.55
N ARG A 47 -10.29 -25.47 -19.25
CA ARG A 47 -9.17 -25.55 -18.28
C ARG A 47 -8.89 -26.98 -17.80
N LEU A 48 -9.92 -27.82 -17.69
CA LEU A 48 -9.76 -29.23 -17.29
C LEU A 48 -9.02 -30.08 -18.35
N ALA A 49 -9.21 -29.80 -19.64
CA ALA A 49 -8.49 -30.51 -20.70
C ALA A 49 -6.97 -30.20 -20.71
N GLY A 50 -6.57 -28.98 -20.36
CA GLY A 50 -5.16 -28.58 -20.30
C GLY A 50 -4.40 -29.22 -19.12
N ALA A 51 -5.08 -29.44 -17.99
CA ALA A 51 -4.47 -30.05 -16.80
C ALA A 51 -4.05 -31.51 -17.04
N VAL A 52 -4.87 -32.29 -17.76
CA VAL A 52 -4.59 -33.71 -18.03
C VAL A 52 -3.36 -33.89 -18.92
N VAL A 53 -3.15 -33.01 -19.90
CA VAL A 53 -1.98 -33.07 -20.79
C VAL A 53 -0.69 -32.73 -20.04
N LEU A 54 -0.73 -31.75 -19.13
CA LEU A 54 0.43 -31.39 -18.31
C LEU A 54 0.83 -32.51 -17.34
N SER A 55 -0.13 -33.19 -16.71
CA SER A 55 0.16 -34.33 -15.82
C SER A 55 0.84 -35.49 -16.55
N ILE A 56 0.47 -35.76 -17.81
CA ILE A 56 1.11 -36.82 -18.61
C ILE A 56 2.56 -36.46 -18.95
N ILE A 57 2.84 -35.18 -19.27
CA ILE A 57 4.20 -34.72 -19.58
C ILE A 57 5.10 -34.77 -18.33
N SER A 58 4.58 -34.43 -17.15
CA SER A 58 5.33 -34.51 -15.89
C SER A 58 5.75 -35.94 -15.55
N VAL A 59 4.87 -36.93 -15.78
CA VAL A 59 5.19 -38.35 -15.53
C VAL A 59 6.26 -38.86 -16.50
N ILE A 60 6.24 -38.44 -17.77
CA ILE A 60 7.26 -38.82 -18.77
C ILE A 60 8.64 -38.22 -18.44
N LEU A 61 8.67 -37.00 -17.90
CA LEU A 61 9.92 -36.35 -17.48
C LEU A 61 10.52 -37.01 -16.23
N ILE A 62 9.69 -37.42 -15.27
CA ILE A 62 10.16 -38.14 -14.06
C ILE A 62 10.68 -39.54 -14.43
N ALA A 63 10.00 -40.24 -15.37
CA ALA A 63 10.39 -41.59 -15.77
C ALA A 63 11.70 -41.66 -16.59
N ASN A 64 12.09 -40.57 -17.26
CA ASN A 64 13.30 -40.51 -18.08
C ASN A 64 14.44 -39.68 -17.46
N TRP A 65 14.29 -39.18 -16.23
CA TRP A 65 15.36 -38.42 -15.59
C TRP A 65 16.43 -39.37 -15.03
N PRO A 66 17.69 -39.28 -15.48
CA PRO A 66 18.75 -40.15 -14.98
C PRO A 66 19.04 -39.83 -13.51
N TYR A 67 18.55 -40.69 -12.61
CA TYR A 67 18.91 -40.75 -11.20
C TYR A 67 20.36 -41.23 -11.05
N ALA A 68 21.32 -40.37 -11.35
CA ALA A 68 22.70 -40.57 -10.95
C ALA A 68 23.34 -39.21 -10.69
N ASN A 69 23.67 -38.96 -9.41
CA ASN A 69 24.39 -37.79 -8.86
C ASN A 69 23.54 -36.62 -8.32
N VAL A 70 22.67 -36.86 -7.32
CA VAL A 70 22.09 -35.78 -6.49
C VAL A 70 22.62 -35.77 -5.04
N ASP A 71 23.48 -36.72 -4.64
CA ASP A 71 23.94 -36.81 -3.25
C ASP A 71 25.18 -35.95 -2.89
N LYS A 72 25.54 -34.93 -3.70
CA LYS A 72 26.74 -34.10 -3.44
C LYS A 72 26.57 -32.58 -3.60
N ALA A 73 25.35 -32.05 -3.43
CA ALA A 73 25.11 -30.60 -3.45
C ALA A 73 24.70 -29.99 -2.09
N ALA A 74 24.64 -30.76 -1.00
CA ALA A 74 24.07 -30.31 0.27
C ALA A 74 25.07 -30.08 1.43
N SER A 75 26.38 -29.96 1.16
CA SER A 75 27.40 -29.75 2.20
C SER A 75 28.11 -28.39 2.12
N GLY A 76 27.46 -27.39 1.52
CA GLY A 76 27.99 -26.02 1.35
C GLY A 76 27.11 -24.91 1.93
N LEU A 77 26.20 -25.22 2.86
CA LEU A 77 25.46 -24.20 3.63
C LEU A 77 26.31 -23.76 4.84
N SER A 78 27.43 -23.09 4.55
CA SER A 78 28.23 -22.39 5.55
C SER A 78 27.74 -20.94 5.66
N ASP A 79 27.36 -20.54 6.88
CA ASP A 79 27.26 -19.14 7.37
C ASP A 79 26.09 -18.21 7.00
N GLU A 80 25.14 -18.57 6.13
CA GLU A 80 24.09 -17.60 5.74
C GLU A 80 22.72 -17.85 6.40
N MET A 81 22.59 -17.37 7.65
CA MET A 81 21.28 -16.96 8.20
C MET A 81 20.84 -15.55 7.71
N LYS A 82 21.55 -15.01 6.72
CA LYS A 82 21.21 -13.77 6.02
C LYS A 82 20.34 -14.10 4.82
N MET A 83 19.20 -13.46 4.69
CA MET A 83 18.34 -13.56 3.52
C MET A 83 18.46 -12.25 2.73
N PRO A 84 19.06 -12.26 1.54
CA PRO A 84 19.23 -11.04 0.76
C PRO A 84 17.86 -10.45 0.39
N VAL A 85 17.73 -9.15 0.57
CA VAL A 85 16.58 -8.35 0.15
C VAL A 85 16.90 -7.84 -1.24
N ILE A 86 16.26 -8.42 -2.25
CA ILE A 86 16.47 -8.01 -3.65
C ILE A 86 15.35 -7.06 -4.04
N PHE A 87 15.69 -5.79 -4.14
CA PHE A 87 14.78 -4.77 -4.64
C PHE A 87 14.58 -4.90 -6.15
N LYS A 88 13.35 -4.68 -6.58
CA LYS A 88 12.98 -4.64 -8.00
C LYS A 88 12.33 -3.30 -8.31
N PRO A 89 12.54 -2.75 -9.51
CA PRO A 89 11.70 -1.67 -10.02
C PRO A 89 10.22 -1.94 -9.80
N LEU A 90 9.49 -0.93 -9.32
CA LEU A 90 8.04 -0.94 -9.43
C LEU A 90 7.67 -0.50 -10.84
N ASP A 91 7.37 -1.46 -11.70
CA ASP A 91 6.88 -1.23 -13.07
C ASP A 91 5.41 -0.76 -13.07
N ALA A 92 5.09 0.29 -12.30
CA ALA A 92 3.75 0.85 -12.28
C ALA A 92 3.56 1.82 -13.45
N ARG A 93 2.59 1.51 -14.34
CA ARG A 93 2.24 2.42 -15.44
C ARG A 93 1.80 3.79 -14.94
N ASN A 94 2.19 4.83 -15.69
CA ASN A 94 1.58 6.14 -15.59
C ASN A 94 0.20 6.10 -16.27
N TRP A 95 -0.85 5.89 -15.49
CA TRP A 95 -2.22 5.82 -16.01
C TRP A 95 -2.81 7.21 -16.21
N THR A 96 -3.64 7.35 -17.25
CA THR A 96 -4.46 8.54 -17.49
C THR A 96 -5.84 8.39 -16.85
N PHE A 97 -6.43 9.52 -16.43
CA PHE A 97 -7.77 9.54 -15.85
C PHE A 97 -8.80 8.91 -16.80
N GLY A 98 -9.56 7.92 -16.31
CA GLY A 98 -10.58 7.19 -17.08
C GLY A 98 -10.16 5.81 -17.61
N GLN A 99 -8.89 5.40 -17.44
CA GLN A 99 -8.48 4.03 -17.77
C GLN A 99 -9.04 3.02 -16.74
N VAL A 100 -9.57 1.89 -17.22
CA VAL A 100 -10.13 0.82 -16.39
C VAL A 100 -9.01 -0.10 -15.92
N ILE A 101 -8.95 -0.32 -14.61
CA ILE A 101 -7.91 -1.13 -13.96
C ILE A 101 -8.51 -2.50 -13.64
N SER A 102 -7.81 -3.55 -14.07
CA SER A 102 -8.09 -4.91 -13.65
C SER A 102 -7.31 -5.22 -12.38
N GLN A 103 -7.93 -5.90 -11.40
CA GLN A 103 -7.20 -6.39 -10.22
C GLN A 103 -6.11 -7.43 -10.56
N ALA A 104 -6.12 -7.96 -11.79
CA ALA A 104 -5.12 -8.90 -12.30
C ALA A 104 -3.99 -8.21 -13.09
N ASP A 105 -3.92 -6.88 -13.07
CA ASP A 105 -2.82 -6.16 -13.71
C ASP A 105 -1.50 -6.50 -12.96
N PRO A 106 -0.47 -7.03 -13.64
CA PRO A 106 0.79 -7.41 -13.01
C PRO A 106 1.50 -6.25 -12.29
N ASP A 107 1.12 -5.02 -12.62
CA ASP A 107 1.72 -3.80 -12.07
C ASP A 107 1.12 -3.43 -10.69
N ILE A 108 0.10 -4.17 -10.22
CA ILE A 108 -0.53 -4.01 -8.91
C ILE A 108 0.13 -4.97 -7.92
N LEU A 109 0.68 -4.42 -6.84
CA LEU A 109 1.22 -5.25 -5.78
C LEU A 109 0.07 -5.92 -5.01
N PRO A 110 0.15 -7.24 -4.75
CA PRO A 110 -0.85 -7.95 -3.95
C PRO A 110 -1.13 -7.23 -2.62
N GLY A 111 -2.39 -7.15 -2.21
CA GLY A 111 -2.77 -6.48 -0.96
C GLY A 111 -2.79 -4.95 -1.02
N LEU A 112 -1.78 -4.32 -1.62
CA LEU A 112 -1.61 -2.86 -1.62
C LEU A 112 -2.73 -2.12 -2.36
N SER A 113 -3.48 -2.83 -3.20
CA SER A 113 -4.60 -2.27 -3.97
C SER A 113 -4.21 -1.03 -4.80
N ASN A 114 -2.92 -0.82 -5.02
CA ASN A 114 -2.40 0.35 -5.70
C ASN A 114 -2.83 0.29 -7.16
N LYS A 115 -3.80 1.13 -7.50
CA LYS A 115 -4.26 1.32 -8.87
C LYS A 115 -3.19 2.00 -9.75
N TYR A 116 -2.21 2.65 -9.13
CA TYR A 116 -1.24 3.52 -9.76
C TYR A 116 0.13 3.38 -9.07
N ASN A 117 1.18 3.93 -9.70
CA ASN A 117 2.45 4.15 -9.02
C ASN A 117 2.19 4.97 -7.74
N PRO A 118 2.65 4.51 -6.55
CA PRO A 118 2.55 5.27 -5.31
C PRO A 118 3.24 6.62 -5.41
N LEU A 119 4.40 6.71 -6.09
CA LEU A 119 5.07 7.99 -6.30
C LEU A 119 4.18 8.89 -7.16
N LYS A 120 3.83 10.03 -6.56
CA LYS A 120 3.15 11.13 -7.21
C LYS A 120 4.16 12.24 -7.41
N ASN A 121 4.03 12.95 -8.52
CA ASN A 121 4.72 14.22 -8.69
C ASN A 121 3.68 15.24 -9.17
N LYS A 122 2.58 15.32 -8.42
CA LYS A 122 1.44 16.16 -8.78
C LYS A 122 1.57 17.48 -8.02
N THR A 123 1.90 18.53 -8.76
CA THR A 123 1.94 19.88 -8.21
C THR A 123 0.57 20.30 -7.69
N ILE A 124 0.57 20.96 -6.53
CA ILE A 124 -0.65 21.48 -5.93
C ILE A 124 -0.84 22.92 -6.40
N THR A 125 -2.06 23.22 -6.85
CA THR A 125 -2.38 24.56 -7.37
C THR A 125 -2.45 25.56 -6.23
N GLN A 126 -1.93 26.77 -6.44
CA GLN A 126 -2.12 27.87 -5.49
C GLN A 126 -3.34 28.72 -5.86
N ILE A 127 -4.11 29.13 -4.85
CA ILE A 127 -5.28 30.01 -4.99
C ILE A 127 -5.14 31.17 -3.99
N PRO A 128 -5.71 32.36 -4.28
CA PRO A 128 -5.59 33.49 -3.38
C PRO A 128 -6.52 33.34 -2.17
N PHE A 129 -6.11 33.84 -1.00
CA PHE A 129 -6.96 33.85 0.21
C PHE A 129 -8.26 34.65 0.02
N SER A 130 -8.30 35.57 -0.96
CA SER A 130 -9.51 36.31 -1.30
C SER A 130 -10.63 35.41 -1.81
N ASP A 131 -10.32 34.23 -2.34
CA ASP A 131 -11.27 33.34 -3.00
C ASP A 131 -11.91 32.33 -2.02
N ILE A 132 -11.48 32.36 -0.76
CA ILE A 132 -11.93 31.42 0.26
C ILE A 132 -12.65 32.13 1.41
N GLN A 133 -13.54 31.39 2.08
CA GLN A 133 -14.03 31.70 3.41
C GLN A 133 -13.42 30.69 4.38
N LEU A 134 -12.44 31.15 5.16
CA LEU A 134 -11.76 30.33 6.16
C LEU A 134 -12.77 29.88 7.23
N ILE A 135 -12.77 28.59 7.53
CA ILE A 135 -13.54 27.97 8.61
C ILE A 135 -12.63 27.79 9.82
N ASP A 136 -11.49 27.12 9.62
CA ASP A 136 -10.54 26.77 10.70
C ASP A 136 -9.09 26.68 10.16
N GLU A 137 -8.12 26.76 11.06
CA GLU A 137 -6.70 26.65 10.76
C GLU A 137 -5.91 25.93 11.86
N LYS A 138 -4.91 25.13 11.46
CA LYS A 138 -4.08 24.35 12.38
C LYS A 138 -2.61 24.45 11.98
N GLN A 139 -1.75 24.84 12.91
CA GLN A 139 -0.30 24.84 12.69
C GLN A 139 0.25 23.41 12.71
N ILE A 140 1.18 23.14 11.79
CA ILE A 140 2.05 21.97 11.78
C ILE A 140 3.50 22.48 11.87
N ASP A 141 4.15 22.15 12.97
CA ASP A 141 5.56 22.46 13.17
C ASP A 141 6.42 21.86 12.05
N GLY A 142 7.31 22.66 11.46
CA GLY A 142 8.19 22.26 10.35
C GLY A 142 7.57 22.36 8.94
N PHE A 143 6.24 22.45 8.82
CA PHE A 143 5.56 22.55 7.51
C PHE A 143 4.95 23.93 7.27
N GLY A 144 4.03 24.36 8.14
CA GLY A 144 3.19 25.54 7.91
C GLY A 144 1.81 25.36 8.55
N THR A 145 0.77 25.90 7.92
CA THR A 145 -0.60 25.92 8.44
C THR A 145 -1.53 25.14 7.50
N ILE A 146 -2.30 24.21 8.05
CA ILE A 146 -3.43 23.58 7.36
C ILE A 146 -4.63 24.49 7.48
N LEU A 147 -5.39 24.62 6.39
CA LEU A 147 -6.57 25.47 6.32
C LEU A 147 -7.78 24.63 5.94
N HIS A 148 -8.89 24.82 6.65
CA HIS A 148 -10.23 24.32 6.30
C HIS A 148 -11.09 25.50 5.87
N TYR A 149 -11.71 25.44 4.70
CA TYR A 149 -12.41 26.58 4.12
C TYR A 149 -13.48 26.16 3.11
N THR A 150 -14.40 27.08 2.79
CA THR A 150 -15.24 26.99 1.60
C THR A 150 -14.72 27.94 0.51
N LEU A 151 -15.05 27.65 -0.75
CA LEU A 151 -14.81 28.58 -1.85
C LEU A 151 -15.93 29.63 -1.91
N LYS A 152 -15.58 30.87 -2.24
CA LYS A 152 -16.58 31.91 -2.53
C LYS A 152 -17.28 31.66 -3.87
N PRO A 153 -18.52 32.13 -4.06
CA PRO A 153 -19.30 31.88 -5.29
C PRO A 153 -18.67 32.39 -6.59
N ASP A 154 -17.76 33.37 -6.50
CA ASP A 154 -17.04 33.99 -7.61
C ASP A 154 -15.62 33.45 -7.79
N SER A 155 -15.26 32.41 -7.05
CA SER A 155 -13.95 31.75 -7.14
C SER A 155 -13.78 31.05 -8.49
N VAL A 156 -12.62 31.23 -9.13
CA VAL A 156 -12.28 30.61 -10.43
C VAL A 156 -11.42 29.35 -10.27
N THR A 157 -11.48 28.69 -9.11
CA THR A 157 -10.58 27.58 -8.83
C THR A 157 -10.86 26.34 -9.66
N PRO A 158 -9.82 25.64 -10.12
CA PRO A 158 -9.99 24.34 -10.76
C PRO A 158 -10.60 23.36 -9.75
N HIS A 159 -11.62 22.61 -10.19
CA HIS A 159 -12.31 21.56 -9.41
C HIS A 159 -13.41 22.02 -8.43
N GLU A 160 -14.16 23.07 -8.78
CA GLU A 160 -15.37 23.42 -8.02
C GLU A 160 -16.38 22.25 -8.05
N VAL A 161 -16.65 21.68 -6.88
CA VAL A 161 -17.75 20.74 -6.69
C VAL A 161 -18.99 21.55 -6.30
N LYS A 162 -20.12 21.30 -6.97
CA LYS A 162 -21.38 21.98 -6.66
C LYS A 162 -21.83 21.64 -5.24
N GLY A 163 -22.29 22.64 -4.48
CA GLY A 163 -23.03 22.42 -3.23
C GLY A 163 -22.33 22.84 -1.93
N ASN A 164 -21.64 24.01 -1.91
CA ASN A 164 -20.88 24.52 -0.77
C ASN A 164 -20.05 23.44 -0.05
N PRO A 165 -19.23 22.66 -0.78
CA PRO A 165 -18.39 21.67 -0.15
C PRO A 165 -17.30 22.34 0.66
N ASP A 166 -16.90 21.67 1.73
CA ASP A 166 -15.69 22.01 2.47
C ASP A 166 -14.46 21.60 1.67
N TYR A 167 -13.41 22.41 1.80
CA TYR A 167 -12.11 22.21 1.17
C TYR A 167 -11.02 22.28 2.22
N PHE A 168 -9.85 21.74 1.86
CA PHE A 168 -8.65 21.92 2.65
C PHE A 168 -7.46 22.31 1.77
N GLY A 169 -6.44 22.86 2.43
CA GLY A 169 -5.22 23.29 1.78
C GLY A 169 -4.14 23.66 2.78
N PHE A 170 -3.05 24.25 2.26
CA PHE A 170 -1.86 24.56 3.04
C PHE A 170 -1.39 25.99 2.81
N ALA A 171 -1.06 26.71 3.87
CA ALA A 171 -0.17 27.85 3.82
C ALA A 171 1.20 27.42 4.32
N VAL A 172 2.19 27.37 3.43
CA VAL A 172 3.52 26.82 3.74
C VAL A 172 4.51 27.95 3.92
N ASN A 173 5.19 27.96 5.06
CA ASN A 173 6.15 29.01 5.42
C ASN A 173 7.30 29.06 4.41
N GLY A 174 7.57 30.25 3.86
CA GLY A 174 8.63 30.46 2.86
C GLY A 174 8.30 29.97 1.44
N SER A 175 7.20 29.25 1.26
CA SER A 175 6.82 28.57 0.02
C SER A 175 5.58 29.15 -0.64
N SER A 176 4.57 29.51 0.16
CA SER A 176 3.35 30.13 -0.35
C SER A 176 3.65 31.55 -0.83
N ARG A 177 3.12 31.91 -2.01
CA ARG A 177 3.18 33.31 -2.46
C ARG A 177 2.42 34.19 -1.46
N PRO A 178 2.75 35.49 -1.37
CA PRO A 178 2.02 36.39 -0.48
C PRO A 178 0.52 36.32 -0.75
N LYS A 179 -0.27 36.04 0.29
CA LYS A 179 -1.74 35.95 0.23
C LYS A 179 -2.27 34.84 -0.69
N THR A 180 -1.53 33.73 -0.84
CA THR A 180 -2.03 32.50 -1.46
C THR A 180 -1.91 31.31 -0.53
N LEU A 181 -2.65 30.26 -0.85
CA LEU A 181 -2.57 28.94 -0.23
C LEU A 181 -2.52 27.86 -1.33
N TYR A 182 -1.98 26.69 -0.99
CA TYR A 182 -2.02 25.49 -1.82
C TYR A 182 -3.38 24.79 -1.66
N HIS A 183 -4.18 24.78 -2.73
CA HIS A 183 -5.48 24.14 -2.79
C HIS A 183 -5.34 22.68 -3.23
N TYR A 184 -5.60 21.74 -2.33
CA TYR A 184 -5.49 20.32 -2.65
C TYR A 184 -6.83 19.72 -3.09
N GLY A 185 -7.89 19.89 -2.30
CA GLY A 185 -9.17 19.22 -2.57
C GLY A 185 -10.20 19.38 -1.47
N THR A 186 -11.19 18.49 -1.44
CA THR A 186 -12.33 18.56 -0.50
C THR A 186 -11.93 18.14 0.93
N GLY A 187 -12.63 18.68 1.93
CA GLY A 187 -12.21 18.81 3.33
C GLY A 187 -12.09 17.55 4.18
N HIS A 188 -12.22 16.36 3.61
CA HIS A 188 -12.17 15.08 4.36
C HIS A 188 -10.80 14.79 5.00
N MET A 189 -9.76 15.54 4.62
CA MET A 189 -8.42 15.35 5.17
C MET A 189 -8.06 16.30 6.33
N TYR A 190 -8.90 17.29 6.68
CA TYR A 190 -8.56 18.27 7.72
C TYR A 190 -8.44 17.67 9.13
N ASP A 191 -9.29 16.70 9.46
CA ASP A 191 -9.32 16.06 10.78
C ASP A 191 -8.37 14.86 10.92
N GLN A 192 -7.52 14.64 9.91
CA GLN A 192 -6.62 13.49 9.88
C GLN A 192 -5.39 13.69 10.76
N GLN A 193 -4.57 12.63 10.88
CA GLN A 193 -3.31 12.72 11.61
C GLN A 193 -2.24 13.33 10.71
N PHE A 194 -1.53 14.33 11.23
CA PHE A 194 -0.47 15.02 10.51
C PHE A 194 0.83 14.89 11.29
N SER A 195 1.91 14.57 10.59
CA SER A 195 3.25 14.53 11.17
C SER A 195 4.30 14.91 10.14
N MET A 196 5.37 15.56 10.60
CA MET A 196 6.60 15.65 9.81
C MET A 196 7.39 14.36 10.00
N THR A 197 7.86 13.79 8.89
CA THR A 197 8.70 12.58 8.87
C THR A 197 9.77 12.72 7.80
N ARG A 198 10.65 11.73 7.70
CA ARG A 198 11.61 11.62 6.60
C ARG A 198 11.27 10.42 5.74
N LEU A 199 11.24 10.61 4.43
CA LEU A 199 10.97 9.56 3.45
C LEU A 199 12.02 9.67 2.34
N PHE A 200 12.75 8.58 2.10
CA PHE A 200 13.83 8.51 1.11
C PHE A 200 14.88 9.62 1.28
N GLY A 201 15.16 9.97 2.55
CA GLY A 201 16.09 11.03 2.93
C GLY A 201 15.53 12.45 2.84
N GLN A 202 14.27 12.63 2.46
CA GLN A 202 13.61 13.93 2.29
C GLN A 202 12.65 14.22 3.45
N GLU A 203 12.64 15.45 3.98
CA GLU A 203 11.63 15.88 4.95
C GLU A 203 10.28 16.07 4.27
N VAL A 204 9.27 15.34 4.73
CA VAL A 204 7.93 15.33 4.13
C VAL A 204 6.86 15.49 5.19
N LEU A 205 5.73 16.08 4.80
CA LEU A 205 4.50 16.02 5.59
C LEU A 205 3.79 14.70 5.28
N LYS A 206 3.52 13.91 6.31
CA LYS A 206 2.66 12.73 6.27
C LYS A 206 1.26 13.10 6.77
N ILE A 207 0.25 12.69 6.01
CA ILE A 207 -1.16 12.71 6.41
C ILE A 207 -1.61 11.25 6.46
N GLU A 208 -2.15 10.84 7.60
CA GLU A 208 -2.63 9.48 7.81
C GLU A 208 -4.11 9.47 8.19
N GLN A 209 -4.88 8.71 7.42
CA GLN A 209 -6.28 8.40 7.68
C GLN A 209 -6.39 6.93 8.09
N PRO A 210 -6.60 6.61 9.38
CA PRO A 210 -6.62 5.23 9.88
C PRO A 210 -7.66 4.33 9.21
N VAL A 211 -8.78 4.90 8.75
CA VAL A 211 -9.83 4.16 8.04
C VAL A 211 -10.29 5.00 6.85
N CYS A 212 -9.78 4.70 5.67
CA CYS A 212 -10.16 5.39 4.43
C CYS A 212 -11.05 4.54 3.52
N ARG A 213 -11.13 3.23 3.79
CA ARG A 213 -11.87 2.27 2.97
C ARG A 213 -12.76 1.37 3.82
N ILE A 214 -13.72 0.74 3.16
CA ILE A 214 -14.69 -0.17 3.78
C ILE A 214 -14.06 -1.43 4.37
N ASP A 215 -12.85 -1.79 3.94
CA ASP A 215 -12.07 -2.92 4.46
C ASP A 215 -11.22 -2.57 5.68
N GLY A 216 -11.30 -1.31 6.16
CA GLY A 216 -10.57 -0.87 7.35
C GLY A 216 -9.10 -0.54 7.09
N GLU A 217 -8.67 -0.50 5.82
CA GLU A 217 -7.31 -0.09 5.47
C GLU A 217 -7.07 1.40 5.76
N THR A 218 -5.84 1.69 6.15
CA THR A 218 -5.29 3.05 6.30
C THR A 218 -4.99 3.64 4.92
N CYS A 219 -5.14 4.95 4.76
CA CYS A 219 -4.56 5.68 3.63
C CYS A 219 -3.53 6.67 4.15
N VAL A 220 -2.43 6.79 3.41
CA VAL A 220 -1.33 7.68 3.73
C VAL A 220 -0.97 8.53 2.52
N TRP A 221 -0.83 9.83 2.74
CA TRP A 221 -0.38 10.79 1.74
C TRP A 221 0.88 11.50 2.23
N TYR A 222 1.87 11.60 1.35
CA TYR A 222 3.10 12.33 1.59
C TYR A 222 3.17 13.56 0.70
N PHE A 223 3.54 14.68 1.30
CA PHE A 223 3.70 15.95 0.64
C PHE A 223 5.12 16.45 0.83
N ASN A 224 5.70 16.94 -0.26
CA ASN A 224 7.05 17.46 -0.26
C ASN A 224 7.08 18.85 -0.90
N ARG A 225 8.21 19.53 -0.72
CA ARG A 225 8.53 20.85 -1.23
C ARG A 225 9.79 20.75 -2.06
N ASP A 226 9.78 21.30 -3.26
CA ASP A 226 11.01 21.42 -4.04
C ASP A 226 11.87 22.59 -3.55
N ALA A 227 13.03 22.78 -4.19
CA ALA A 227 13.98 23.83 -3.86
C ALA A 227 13.41 25.26 -4.06
N ASP A 228 12.40 25.41 -4.91
CA ASP A 228 11.70 26.68 -5.15
C ASP A 228 10.53 26.88 -4.17
N GLY A 229 10.31 25.92 -3.28
CA GLY A 229 9.24 25.92 -2.30
C GLY A 229 7.87 25.51 -2.87
N GLN A 230 7.81 24.97 -4.09
CA GLN A 230 6.56 24.46 -4.66
C GLN A 230 6.18 23.16 -3.96
N VAL A 231 4.95 23.10 -3.46
CA VAL A 231 4.41 21.91 -2.79
C VAL A 231 3.81 20.95 -3.84
N TYR A 232 4.07 19.67 -3.68
CA TYR A 232 3.51 18.60 -4.50
C TYR A 232 3.14 17.38 -3.65
N SER A 233 2.14 16.61 -4.11
CA SER A 233 1.91 15.26 -3.59
C SER A 233 3.04 14.38 -4.13
N TYR A 234 3.76 13.77 -3.19
CA TYR A 234 4.99 13.02 -3.41
C TYR A 234 4.74 11.51 -3.45
N MET A 235 3.90 11.00 -2.55
CA MET A 235 3.57 9.59 -2.53
C MET A 235 2.20 9.36 -1.90
N ASP A 236 1.40 8.46 -2.46
CA ASP A 236 0.09 8.07 -1.92
C ASP A 236 0.05 6.54 -1.75
N LEU A 237 -0.42 6.07 -0.60
CA LEU A 237 -0.56 4.66 -0.25
C LEU A 237 -1.97 4.35 0.27
N ASP A 238 -2.58 3.29 -0.25
CA ASP A 238 -3.83 2.72 0.28
C ASP A 238 -3.54 1.61 1.32
N ALA A 239 -2.56 1.86 2.19
CA ALA A 239 -2.16 0.97 3.27
C ALA A 239 -1.41 1.74 4.37
N ALA A 240 -1.28 1.13 5.55
CA ALA A 240 -0.45 1.69 6.62
C ALA A 240 1.03 1.68 6.23
N SER A 241 1.76 2.71 6.64
CA SER A 241 3.17 2.87 6.28
C SER A 241 4.01 3.42 7.43
N TYR A 242 5.27 3.02 7.45
CA TYR A 242 6.23 3.34 8.50
C TYR A 242 7.57 3.68 7.88
N GLU A 243 8.11 4.85 8.21
CA GLU A 243 9.38 5.32 7.67
C GLU A 243 10.53 4.95 8.62
N ARG A 244 11.57 4.29 8.09
CA ARG A 244 12.75 3.91 8.87
C ARG A 244 13.94 3.75 7.94
N ASP A 245 15.10 4.26 8.36
CA ASP A 245 16.40 3.91 7.79
C ASP A 245 16.76 2.47 8.21
N LEU A 246 16.47 1.51 7.34
CA LEU A 246 16.63 0.08 7.62
C LEU A 246 18.05 -0.40 7.39
N ASP A 247 18.76 0.20 6.44
CA ASP A 247 20.11 -0.19 6.06
C ASP A 247 21.21 0.75 6.59
N GLY A 248 20.86 1.83 7.27
CA GLY A 248 21.81 2.77 7.88
C GLY A 248 22.52 3.67 6.88
N ASP A 249 22.01 3.83 5.67
CA ASP A 249 22.60 4.73 4.66
C ASP A 249 22.23 6.21 4.87
N GLY A 250 21.37 6.50 5.86
CA GLY A 250 20.89 7.84 6.19
C GLY A 250 19.64 8.27 5.41
N LYS A 251 19.07 7.39 4.59
CA LYS A 251 17.81 7.58 3.85
C LYS A 251 16.79 6.56 4.32
N GLU A 252 15.63 7.08 4.71
CA GLU A 252 14.56 6.24 5.21
C GLU A 252 13.88 5.44 4.09
N GLU A 253 13.80 4.13 4.25
CA GLU A 253 12.83 3.28 3.56
C GLU A 253 11.41 3.53 4.08
N VAL A 254 10.44 3.03 3.33
CA VAL A 254 9.06 2.90 3.83
C VAL A 254 8.63 1.44 3.85
N VAL A 255 8.26 0.97 5.03
CA VAL A 255 7.63 -0.32 5.27
C VAL A 255 6.13 -0.13 5.14
N VAL A 256 5.50 -0.87 4.24
CA VAL A 256 4.07 -0.79 3.96
C VAL A 256 3.40 -2.09 4.36
N VAL A 257 2.43 -2.00 5.27
CA VAL A 257 1.71 -3.14 5.84
C VAL A 257 0.29 -3.13 5.31
N THR A 258 -0.07 -4.18 4.58
CA THR A 258 -1.39 -4.33 3.98
C THR A 258 -2.21 -5.35 4.79
N HIS A 259 -3.43 -5.00 5.15
CA HIS A 259 -4.33 -5.98 5.78
C HIS A 259 -4.73 -7.05 4.77
N LYS A 260 -4.98 -6.65 3.53
CA LYS A 260 -5.36 -7.59 2.46
C LYS A 260 -4.19 -8.54 2.13
N GLN A 261 -4.43 -9.84 2.28
CA GLN A 261 -3.45 -10.91 2.01
C GLN A 261 -2.21 -10.88 2.91
N ASN A 262 -2.22 -10.07 3.98
CA ASN A 262 -1.14 -9.97 4.95
C ASN A 262 0.25 -9.84 4.29
N GLN A 263 0.39 -8.84 3.42
CA GLN A 263 1.64 -8.53 2.73
C GLN A 263 2.34 -7.37 3.42
N ILE A 264 3.67 -7.46 3.49
CA ILE A 264 4.54 -6.38 3.94
C ILE A 264 5.55 -6.12 2.83
N TYR A 265 5.62 -4.88 2.40
CA TYR A 265 6.55 -4.40 1.38
C TYR A 265 7.56 -3.44 2.01
N ILE A 266 8.79 -3.48 1.53
CA ILE A 266 9.76 -2.41 1.75
C ILE A 266 9.90 -1.67 0.42
N PHE A 267 9.77 -0.35 0.43
CA PHE A 267 10.11 0.49 -0.70
C PHE A 267 11.37 1.30 -0.44
N LYS A 268 12.13 1.53 -1.51
CA LYS A 268 13.28 2.42 -1.60
C LYS A 268 13.09 3.35 -2.80
N GLU A 269 13.62 4.57 -2.72
CA GLU A 269 13.80 5.39 -3.91
C GLU A 269 15.28 5.42 -4.29
N GLN A 270 15.56 5.10 -5.55
CA GLN A 270 16.89 5.20 -6.12
C GLN A 270 16.80 5.83 -7.50
N ASP A 271 17.57 6.90 -7.73
CA ASP A 271 17.65 7.59 -9.03
C ASP A 271 16.28 8.03 -9.60
N GLY A 272 15.35 8.44 -8.73
CA GLY A 272 13.99 8.84 -9.10
C GLY A 272 13.04 7.68 -9.41
N GLN A 273 13.47 6.44 -9.14
CA GLN A 273 12.67 5.23 -9.32
C GLN A 273 12.29 4.62 -7.97
N LEU A 274 11.03 4.25 -7.83
CA LEU A 274 10.56 3.47 -6.70
C LEU A 274 10.93 2.00 -6.91
N LEU A 275 11.73 1.46 -6.00
CA LEU A 275 12.05 0.04 -5.91
C LEU A 275 11.27 -0.59 -4.76
N TRP A 276 10.99 -1.88 -4.84
CA TRP A 276 10.23 -2.60 -3.83
C TRP A 276 10.73 -4.02 -3.60
N ALA A 277 10.46 -4.55 -2.41
CA ALA A 277 10.71 -5.93 -2.03
C ALA A 277 9.57 -6.49 -1.17
N SER A 278 9.17 -7.74 -1.40
CA SER A 278 8.17 -8.46 -0.59
C SER A 278 8.84 -9.23 0.54
N ILE A 279 8.50 -8.90 1.79
CA ILE A 279 9.03 -9.61 2.96
C ILE A 279 8.58 -11.08 2.94
N ARG A 280 7.34 -11.33 2.53
CA ARG A 280 6.80 -12.69 2.43
C ARG A 280 7.59 -13.56 1.46
N ASP A 281 7.96 -13.01 0.30
CA ASP A 281 8.71 -13.74 -0.72
C ASP A 281 10.14 -14.02 -0.26
N ILE A 282 10.79 -13.04 0.38
CA ILE A 282 12.16 -13.16 0.89
C ILE A 282 12.23 -14.23 1.98
N LEU A 283 11.29 -14.19 2.92
CA LEU A 283 11.22 -15.13 4.04
C LEU A 283 10.59 -16.49 3.65
N LYS A 284 10.09 -16.64 2.41
CA LYS A 284 9.40 -17.83 1.91
C LYS A 284 8.24 -18.29 2.82
N VAL A 285 7.49 -17.32 3.30
CA VAL A 285 6.41 -17.54 4.28
C VAL A 285 5.14 -17.99 3.56
N ASN A 286 4.50 -19.06 4.07
CA ASN A 286 3.31 -19.64 3.42
C ASN A 286 2.12 -18.69 3.50
N GLN A 287 1.18 -18.80 2.57
CA GLN A 287 0.01 -17.91 2.52
C GLN A 287 -0.84 -17.93 3.80
N ASP A 288 -0.89 -19.07 4.49
CA ASP A 288 -1.63 -19.26 5.74
C ASP A 288 -0.87 -18.73 6.98
N ASP A 289 0.43 -18.44 6.84
CA ASP A 289 1.25 -17.90 7.91
C ASP A 289 1.08 -16.37 8.00
N THR A 290 1.17 -15.85 9.24
CA THR A 290 1.00 -14.43 9.52
C THR A 290 2.35 -13.74 9.66
N ILE A 291 2.55 -12.62 8.99
CA ILE A 291 3.70 -11.72 9.19
C ILE A 291 3.20 -10.45 9.87
N GLN A 292 3.94 -9.96 10.87
CA GLN A 292 3.68 -8.70 11.55
C GLN A 292 4.93 -7.84 11.52
N TYR A 293 4.76 -6.53 11.36
CA TYR A 293 5.83 -5.55 11.52
C TYR A 293 5.61 -4.78 12.81
N ASP A 294 6.66 -4.67 13.62
CA ASP A 294 6.71 -3.81 14.79
C ASP A 294 7.52 -2.55 14.43
N ASP A 295 6.84 -1.41 14.35
CA ASP A 295 7.44 -0.14 13.98
C ASP A 295 8.35 0.42 15.07
N ALA A 296 8.14 0.09 16.35
CA ALA A 296 9.02 0.51 17.42
C ALA A 296 10.38 -0.21 17.32
N SER A 297 10.37 -1.53 17.11
CA SER A 297 11.60 -2.34 17.07
C SER A 297 12.21 -2.54 15.68
N GLY A 298 11.43 -2.34 14.62
CA GLY A 298 11.85 -2.58 13.23
C GLY A 298 11.91 -4.05 12.87
N THR A 299 11.21 -4.89 13.62
CA THR A 299 11.26 -6.33 13.46
C THR A 299 10.07 -6.86 12.67
N PHE A 300 10.32 -7.97 11.97
CA PHE A 300 9.31 -8.75 11.27
C PHE A 300 9.11 -10.05 12.02
N THR A 301 7.91 -10.29 12.53
CA THR A 301 7.55 -11.51 13.24
C THR A 301 6.73 -12.41 12.34
N VAL A 302 7.17 -13.65 12.15
CA VAL A 302 6.46 -14.69 11.40
C VAL A 302 5.85 -15.68 12.39
N HIS A 303 4.55 -15.89 12.29
CA HIS A 303 3.79 -16.91 13.02
C HIS A 303 3.40 -18.02 12.04
N SER A 304 4.02 -19.19 12.17
CA SER A 304 3.76 -20.32 11.27
C SER A 304 2.72 -21.31 11.81
N THR A 305 1.77 -21.69 10.95
CA THR A 305 0.65 -22.59 11.28
C THR A 305 0.92 -24.07 10.98
N LEU A 306 1.98 -24.38 10.23
CA LEU A 306 2.25 -25.73 9.71
C LEU A 306 2.95 -26.66 10.73
N THR A 307 3.51 -26.13 11.80
CA THR A 307 4.13 -26.92 12.87
C THR A 307 3.10 -27.24 13.95
N GLY A 308 2.32 -28.30 13.74
CA GLY A 308 1.18 -28.70 14.59
C GLY A 308 1.50 -29.07 16.04
N GLY A 309 2.03 -28.15 16.83
CA GLY A 309 2.33 -28.35 18.25
C GLY A 309 2.62 -27.08 19.06
N GLU A 310 3.28 -26.08 18.48
CA GLU A 310 3.53 -24.75 19.07
C GLU A 310 3.69 -23.78 17.90
N ASP A 311 3.07 -22.60 17.97
CA ASP A 311 3.22 -21.54 16.95
C ASP A 311 4.73 -21.24 16.81
N ALA A 312 5.35 -21.66 15.71
CA ALA A 312 6.76 -21.41 15.50
C ALA A 312 6.92 -19.91 15.19
N VAL A 313 7.29 -19.14 16.21
CA VAL A 313 7.57 -17.72 16.10
C VAL A 313 9.02 -17.52 15.67
N SER A 314 9.21 -16.83 14.55
CA SER A 314 10.53 -16.39 14.09
C SER A 314 10.55 -14.88 13.95
N VAL A 315 11.56 -14.23 14.53
CA VAL A 315 11.73 -12.78 14.48
C VAL A 315 12.92 -12.45 13.60
N TYR A 316 12.73 -11.46 12.73
CA TYR A 316 13.74 -11.01 11.78
C TYR A 316 13.95 -9.51 11.91
N LEU A 317 15.17 -9.07 11.65
CA LEU A 317 15.57 -7.66 11.63
C LEU A 317 16.28 -7.37 10.30
N TYR A 318 16.09 -6.16 9.77
CA TYR A 318 16.89 -5.68 8.65
C TYR A 318 18.32 -5.39 9.12
N LYS A 319 19.31 -5.93 8.41
CA LYS A 319 20.70 -5.77 8.81
C LYS A 319 21.29 -4.48 8.23
N GLU A 320 21.72 -3.60 9.11
CA GLU A 320 22.45 -2.38 8.75
C GLU A 320 23.65 -2.68 7.82
N GLY A 321 23.80 -1.85 6.79
CA GLY A 321 24.84 -1.88 5.77
C GLY A 321 24.73 -3.04 4.77
N SER A 322 23.65 -3.83 4.82
CA SER A 322 23.48 -4.95 3.89
C SER A 322 22.00 -5.21 3.67
N ASP A 323 21.47 -4.93 2.48
CA ASP A 323 20.10 -5.23 2.08
C ASP A 323 19.75 -6.71 2.30
N SER A 324 19.40 -7.05 3.53
CA SER A 324 19.29 -8.42 4.01
C SER A 324 18.58 -8.47 5.34
N LEU A 325 17.80 -9.53 5.53
CA LEU A 325 17.16 -9.86 6.79
C LEU A 325 18.00 -10.90 7.54
N VAL A 326 18.12 -10.72 8.85
CA VAL A 326 18.75 -11.68 9.76
C VAL A 326 17.74 -12.14 10.80
N ARG A 327 17.80 -13.41 11.16
CA ARG A 327 17.00 -13.94 12.27
C ARG A 327 17.61 -13.54 13.61
N ILE A 328 16.78 -13.17 14.57
CA ILE A 328 17.20 -12.84 15.93
C ILE A 328 16.55 -13.79 16.96
N ASP A 329 17.21 -13.97 18.09
CA ASP A 329 16.70 -14.71 19.25
C ASP A 329 15.74 -13.86 20.09
N SER A 330 15.17 -14.43 21.16
CA SER A 330 14.27 -13.72 22.08
C SER A 330 14.92 -12.58 22.85
N ASN A 331 16.25 -12.50 22.84
CA ASN A 331 17.04 -11.43 23.47
C ASN A 331 17.46 -10.35 22.45
N GLY A 332 17.08 -10.50 21.18
CA GLY A 332 17.46 -9.61 20.09
C GLY A 332 18.86 -9.86 19.51
N ASN A 333 19.54 -10.94 19.90
CA ASN A 333 20.83 -11.29 19.33
C ASN A 333 20.65 -11.95 17.97
N ILE A 334 21.50 -11.61 17.00
CA ILE A 334 21.55 -12.29 15.71
C ILE A 334 21.92 -13.75 15.95
N MET A 335 21.04 -14.67 15.54
CA MET A 335 21.30 -16.10 15.67
C MET A 335 22.45 -16.50 14.74
N GLN A 336 23.44 -17.21 15.26
CA GLN A 336 24.50 -17.79 14.43
C GLN A 336 24.06 -19.16 13.90
N ALA A 337 24.65 -19.59 12.79
CA ALA A 337 24.32 -20.89 12.17
C ALA A 337 24.54 -22.09 13.12
N THR A 338 25.38 -21.93 14.14
CA THR A 338 25.66 -22.94 15.17
C THR A 338 24.57 -23.07 16.23
N ASP A 339 23.65 -22.11 16.34
CA ASP A 339 22.66 -22.03 17.42
C ASP A 339 21.38 -22.82 17.13
N LYS A 340 21.44 -23.83 16.25
CA LYS A 340 20.28 -24.69 15.99
C LYS A 340 19.89 -25.40 17.30
N PRO A 341 18.63 -25.29 17.75
CA PRO A 341 18.17 -26.04 18.91
C PRO A 341 18.38 -27.53 18.64
N SER A 342 19.01 -28.21 19.60
CA SER A 342 19.11 -29.67 19.58
C SER A 342 17.68 -30.19 19.65
N SER A 343 17.20 -30.73 18.52
CA SER A 343 15.90 -31.39 18.40
C SER A 343 15.79 -32.59 19.33
#